data_AF-A0A3C0S700-F1
#
_entry.id   AF-A0A3C0S700-F1
#
_cell.length_a   1.000
_cell.length_b   1.000
_cell.length_c   1.000
_cell.angle_alpha   90.00
_cell.angle_beta   90.00
_cell.angle_gamma   90.00
#
_symmetry.space_group_name_H-M   'P 1'
#
loop_
_entity.id
_entity.type
_entity.pdbx_description
1 polymer ?
#
loop_
_entity_poly.entity_id
_entity_poly.type
_entity_poly.pdbx_seq_one_letter_code
_entity_poly.pdbx_strand_id
1 'polypeptide(L)'
;EKLERIITQKWLAIFPEGQEAWSEFRRTGYPRLFPVVVNNSGGLIDTKIQIRRLPFPQNEYNTNAAEVQSAISLLGGPDNGGTRLWWDVNKGNF
;
A
#
# COMPACT_ATOMS: atom_id res chain seq x y z
N GLU A 1 -17.25 12.58 3.07
CA GLU A 1 -17.14 13.23 4.40
C GLU A 1 -17.43 12.31 5.59
N LYS A 2 -18.57 11.61 5.67
CA LYS A 2 -18.88 10.71 6.82
C LYS A 2 -17.78 9.66 7.06
N LEU A 3 -17.35 8.98 6.00
CA LEU A 3 -16.29 7.95 6.10
C LEU A 3 -14.94 8.54 6.52
N GLU A 4 -14.56 9.71 5.98
CA GLU A 4 -13.31 10.40 6.33
C GLU A 4 -13.21 10.71 7.83
N ARG A 5 -14.30 11.20 8.43
CA ARG A 5 -14.35 11.47 9.88
C ARG A 5 -14.17 10.18 10.69
N ILE A 6 -14.84 9.10 10.30
CA ILE A 6 -14.74 7.80 10.98
C ILE A 6 -13.31 7.26 10.91
N ILE A 7 -12.72 7.18 9.71
CA ILE A 7 -11.38 6.61 9.52
C ILE A 7 -10.31 7.48 10.17
N THR A 8 -10.45 8.82 10.13
CA THR A 8 -9.50 9.71 10.81
C THR A 8 -9.52 9.50 12.32
N GLN A 9 -10.71 9.37 12.94
CA GLN A 9 -10.81 9.09 14.37
C GLN A 9 -10.31 7.68 14.71
N LYS A 10 -10.60 6.68 13.87
CA LYS A 10 -10.02 5.33 14.00
C LYS A 10 -8.50 5.39 13.98
N TRP A 11 -7.90 6.10 13.03
CA TRP A 11 -6.44 6.24 12.89
C TRP A 11 -5.79 6.79 14.16
N LEU A 12 -6.40 7.77 14.81
CA LEU A 12 -5.93 8.30 16.09
C LEU A 12 -6.07 7.27 17.23
N ALA A 13 -7.17 6.53 17.26
CA ALA A 13 -7.48 5.58 18.33
C ALA A 13 -6.62 4.30 18.29
N ILE A 14 -6.13 3.90 17.12
CA ILE A 14 -5.32 2.67 16.96
C ILE A 14 -3.82 2.88 17.22
N PHE A 15 -3.37 4.12 17.44
CA PHE A 15 -1.98 4.39 17.80
C PHE A 15 -1.60 3.61 19.08
N PRO A 16 -0.43 2.94 19.15
CA PRO A 16 0.72 3.02 18.22
C PRO A 16 0.76 1.95 17.11
N GLU A 17 -0.34 1.24 16.85
CA GLU A 17 -0.39 0.16 15.86
C GLU A 17 -0.43 0.73 14.43
N GLY A 18 0.71 0.68 13.74
CA GLY A 18 0.89 1.29 12.42
C GLY A 18 0.43 0.43 11.24
N GLN A 19 0.34 -0.89 11.39
CA GLN A 19 0.04 -1.80 10.29
C GLN A 19 -1.43 -1.71 9.86
N GLU A 20 -2.35 -1.68 10.82
CA GLU A 20 -3.78 -1.44 10.61
C GLU A 20 -3.99 -0.03 10.07
N ALA A 21 -3.31 0.97 10.65
CA ALA A 21 -3.36 2.35 10.19
C ALA A 21 -2.97 2.50 8.71
N TRP A 22 -1.87 1.85 8.30
CA TRP A 22 -1.40 1.87 6.92
C TRP A 22 -2.33 1.08 5.98
N SER A 23 -2.91 -0.01 6.45
CA SER A 23 -3.87 -0.80 5.66
C SER A 23 -5.16 -0.03 5.40
N GLU A 24 -5.71 0.63 6.41
CA GLU A 24 -6.92 1.46 6.27
C GLU A 24 -6.68 2.71 5.42
N PHE A 25 -5.52 3.35 5.55
CA PHE A 25 -5.13 4.47 4.69
C PHE A 25 -5.08 4.04 3.22
N ARG A 26 -4.45 2.91 2.91
CA ARG A 26 -4.41 2.41 1.53
C ARG A 26 -5.79 2.08 1.00
N ARG A 27 -6.64 1.43 1.82
CA ARG A 27 -7.98 0.98 1.43
C ARG A 27 -8.95 2.14 1.19
N THR A 28 -8.86 3.19 2.00
CA THR A 28 -9.88 4.26 2.05
C THR A 28 -9.40 5.62 1.54
N GLY A 29 -8.08 5.84 1.54
CA GLY A 29 -7.44 7.14 1.31
C GLY A 29 -7.42 8.07 2.53
N TYR A 30 -7.86 7.61 3.70
CA TYR A 30 -7.99 8.42 4.91
C TYR A 30 -7.13 7.92 6.10
N PRO A 31 -6.65 8.81 6.99
CA PRO A 31 -6.70 10.27 6.85
C PRO A 31 -5.87 10.76 5.67
N ARG A 32 -6.07 12.00 5.22
CA ARG A 32 -5.26 12.58 4.15
C ARG A 32 -3.86 12.84 4.67
N LEU A 33 -2.93 11.95 4.35
CA LEU A 33 -1.53 12.07 4.74
C LEU A 33 -0.79 13.04 3.82
N PHE A 34 0.19 13.75 4.37
CA PHE A 34 1.08 14.58 3.56
C PHE A 34 1.90 13.69 2.62
N PRO A 35 1.99 14.05 1.33
CA PRO A 35 2.86 13.34 0.40
C PRO A 35 4.33 13.58 0.78
N VAL A 36 5.20 12.65 0.38
CA VAL A 36 6.65 12.84 0.50
C VAL A 36 7.09 14.00 -0.39
N VAL A 37 8.01 14.83 0.12
CA VAL A 37 8.55 15.99 -0.63
C VAL A 37 9.51 15.51 -1.74
N VAL A 38 10.34 14.52 -1.43
CA VAL A 38 11.31 13.93 -2.35
C VAL A 38 10.94 12.47 -2.58
N ASN A 39 10.75 12.09 -3.84
CA ASN A 39 10.43 10.73 -4.23
C ASN A 39 11.56 10.13 -5.08
N ASN A 40 12.37 9.29 -4.45
CA ASN A 40 13.50 8.60 -5.09
C ASN A 40 13.14 7.15 -5.52
N SER A 41 11.86 6.84 -5.73
CA SER A 41 11.42 5.49 -6.12
C SER A 41 11.76 5.11 -7.57
N GLY A 42 12.44 5.96 -8.34
CA GLY A 42 12.71 5.72 -9.76
C GLY A 42 11.45 5.67 -10.62
N GLY A 43 10.36 6.32 -10.19
CA GLY A 43 9.07 6.30 -10.88
C GLY A 43 8.20 5.07 -10.58
N LEU A 44 8.64 4.17 -9.70
CA LEU A 44 7.89 2.96 -9.35
C LEU A 44 6.75 3.22 -8.35
N ILE A 45 6.83 4.31 -7.58
CA ILE A 45 5.80 4.69 -6.60
C ILE A 45 5.33 6.11 -6.93
N ASP A 46 4.03 6.27 -7.18
CA ASP A 46 3.44 7.59 -7.41
C ASP A 46 3.35 8.40 -6.10
N THR A 47 3.79 9.66 -6.12
CA THR A 47 3.84 10.52 -4.92
C THR A 47 2.45 10.84 -4.34
N LYS A 48 1.42 10.96 -5.18
CA LYS A 48 0.06 11.32 -4.74
C LYS A 48 -0.69 10.10 -4.21
N ILE A 49 -0.54 8.97 -4.89
CA ILE A 49 -1.12 7.69 -4.47
C ILE A 49 -0.39 7.14 -3.25
N GLN A 50 0.93 7.38 -3.16
CA GLN A 50 1.84 6.90 -2.12
C GLN A 50 2.05 5.37 -2.15
N ILE A 51 2.90 4.83 -1.26
CA ILE A 51 3.25 3.41 -1.23
C ILE A 51 2.03 2.50 -1.00
N ARG A 52 1.88 1.46 -1.81
CA ARG A 52 0.73 0.54 -1.84
C ARG A 52 1.02 -0.83 -1.26
N ARG A 53 2.27 -1.27 -1.24
CA ARG A 53 2.72 -2.52 -0.61
C ARG A 53 4.23 -2.51 -0.40
N LEU A 54 4.75 -3.55 0.23
CA LEU A 54 6.18 -3.85 0.22
C LEU A 54 6.46 -4.94 -0.84
N PRO A 55 7.58 -4.88 -1.57
CA PRO A 55 8.04 -5.97 -2.43
C PRO A 55 8.24 -7.27 -1.64
N PHE A 56 8.32 -8.39 -2.35
CA PHE A 56 8.71 -9.65 -1.71
C PHE A 56 10.12 -9.54 -1.12
N PRO A 57 10.41 -10.22 0.01
CA PRO A 57 11.73 -10.17 0.62
C PRO A 57 12.82 -10.66 -0.35
N GLN A 58 13.98 -10.00 -0.37
CA GLN A 58 15.11 -10.39 -1.21
C GLN A 58 15.56 -11.84 -0.98
N ASN A 59 15.37 -12.37 0.23
CA ASN A 59 15.70 -13.76 0.53
C ASN A 59 14.89 -14.75 -0.32
N GLU A 60 13.59 -14.49 -0.53
CA GLU A 60 12.73 -15.38 -1.34
C GLU A 60 13.19 -15.44 -2.80
N TYR A 61 13.72 -14.33 -3.34
CA TYR A 61 14.33 -14.34 -4.67
C TYR A 61 15.57 -15.24 -4.75
N ASN A 62 16.32 -15.36 -3.67
CA ASN A 62 17.56 -16.14 -3.63
C ASN A 62 17.29 -17.62 -3.33
N THR A 63 16.31 -17.92 -2.49
CA THR A 63 16.06 -19.28 -1.97
C THR A 63 14.84 -19.95 -2.56
N ASN A 64 13.93 -19.21 -3.20
CA ASN A 64 12.61 -19.67 -3.61
C ASN A 64 12.11 -18.99 -4.90
N ALA A 65 13.01 -18.73 -5.85
CA ALA A 65 12.74 -17.90 -7.03
C ALA A 65 11.53 -18.35 -7.86
N ALA A 66 11.31 -19.67 -7.97
CA ALA A 66 10.18 -20.23 -8.72
C ALA A 66 8.83 -19.81 -8.12
N GLU A 67 8.70 -19.87 -6.79
CA GLU A 67 7.46 -19.47 -6.11
C GLU A 67 7.28 -17.95 -6.11
N VAL A 68 8.36 -17.18 -6.05
CA VAL A 68 8.28 -15.73 -6.26
C VAL A 68 7.73 -15.40 -7.65
N GLN A 69 8.19 -16.09 -8.69
CA GLN A 69 7.68 -15.87 -10.05
C GLN A 69 6.19 -16.24 -10.18
N SER A 70 5.76 -17.32 -9.51
CA SER A 70 4.35 -17.69 -9.39
C SER A 70 3.54 -16.62 -8.66
N ALA A 71 4.04 -16.11 -7.52
CA ALA A 71 3.39 -15.08 -6.73
C ALA A 71 3.29 -13.73 -7.48
N ILE A 72 4.31 -13.35 -8.25
CA ILE A 72 4.29 -12.15 -9.12
C ILE A 72 3.17 -12.27 -10.16
N SER A 73 3.00 -13.47 -10.73
CA SER A 73 1.94 -13.73 -11.70
C SER A 73 0.54 -13.56 -11.07
N LEU A 74 0.37 -13.97 -9.80
CA LEU A 74 -0.87 -13.79 -9.04
C LEU A 74 -1.10 -12.36 -8.55
N LEU A 75 -0.03 -11.58 -8.36
CA LEU A 75 -0.12 -10.18 -7.97
C LEU A 75 -0.78 -9.31 -9.05
N GLY A 76 -0.67 -9.72 -10.33
CA GLY A 76 -1.28 -9.00 -11.44
C GLY A 76 -0.57 -7.70 -11.81
N GLY A 77 0.70 -7.55 -11.42
CA GLY A 77 1.52 -6.37 -11.67
C GLY A 77 2.97 -6.58 -11.22
N PRO A 78 3.87 -5.61 -11.47
CA PRO A 78 5.28 -5.73 -11.08
C PRO A 78 5.46 -5.81 -9.56
N ASP A 79 6.47 -6.56 -9.08
CA ASP A 79 6.80 -6.61 -7.65
C ASP A 79 7.56 -5.35 -7.20
N ASN A 80 6.80 -4.29 -6.95
CA ASN A 80 7.33 -3.06 -6.37
C ASN A 80 6.32 -2.45 -5.39
N GLY A 81 6.68 -1.32 -4.78
CA GLY A 81 5.83 -0.64 -3.80
C GLY A 81 4.62 0.08 -4.39
N GLY A 82 4.52 0.24 -5.71
CA GLY A 82 3.42 0.94 -6.39
C GLY A 82 2.26 0.02 -6.78
N THR A 83 2.47 -1.29 -6.88
CA THR A 83 1.43 -2.24 -7.26
C THR A 83 0.40 -2.38 -6.14
N ARG A 84 -0.88 -2.22 -6.48
CA ARG A 84 -1.99 -2.34 -5.53
C ARG A 84 -2.24 -3.80 -5.15
N LEU A 85 -2.71 -4.03 -3.92
CA LEU A 85 -3.16 -5.34 -3.46
C LEU A 85 -4.59 -5.62 -3.94
N TRP A 86 -5.03 -6.88 -3.87
CA TRP A 86 -6.34 -7.30 -4.36
C TRP A 86 -7.52 -6.54 -3.75
N TRP A 87 -7.40 -6.08 -2.50
CA TRP A 87 -8.41 -5.29 -1.79
C TRP A 87 -8.24 -3.78 -1.99
N ASP A 88 -7.07 -3.32 -2.45
CA ASP A 88 -6.76 -1.92 -2.74
C ASP A 88 -7.19 -1.60 -4.18
N VAL A 89 -8.50 -1.49 -4.37
CA VAL A 89 -9.09 -1.28 -5.70
C VAL A 89 -9.12 0.20 -6.07
N ASN A 90 -8.73 0.54 -7.30
CA ASN A 90 -8.76 1.91 -7.81
C ASN A 90 -10.19 2.34 -8.21
N LYS A 91 -11.07 2.46 -7.22
CA LYS A 91 -12.46 2.91 -7.39
C LYS A 91 -12.91 3.73 -6.18
N GLY A 92 -14.06 4.40 -6.32
CA GLY A 92 -14.70 5.09 -5.20
C GLY A 92 -15.06 4.13 -4.06
N ASN A 93 -15.10 4.66 -2.83
CA ASN A 93 -15.56 3.91 -1.66
C ASN A 93 -17.06 3.55 -1.73
N PHE A 94 -17.82 4.18 -2.63
CA PHE A 94 -19.25 4.00 -2.89
C PHE A 94 -19.54 4.17 -4.38
#